data_AF-A0A0J1CJ01-F1
#
_entry.id   AF-A0A0J1CJ01-F1
#
_cell.length_a   1.000
_cell.length_b   1.000
_cell.length_c   1.000
_cell.angle_alpha   90.00
_cell.angle_beta   90.00
_cell.angle_gamma   90.00
#
_symmetry.space_group_name_H-M   'P 1'
#
loop_
_entity.id
_entity.type
_entity.pdbx_description
1 polymer ?
#
loop_
_entity_poly.entity_id
_entity_poly.type
_entity_poly.pdbx_seq_one_letter_code
_entity_poly.pdbx_strand_id
1 'polypeptide(L)' 'METVVSTSHQGYRPIASACPVRCGLHAADLATEKPEGTLKAFIALDYFFDRAHALTYATRAGRI' A
#
# COMPACT_ATOMS: atom_id res chain seq x y z
N MET A 1 2.01 -10.94 9.06
CA MET A 1 2.35 -10.96 7.62
C MET A 1 1.77 -9.72 6.99
N GLU A 2 2.57 -8.96 6.26
CA GLU A 2 2.12 -7.85 5.41
C GLU A 2 1.44 -8.42 4.16
N THR A 3 0.33 -7.84 3.69
CA THR A 3 -0.19 -8.17 2.34
C THR A 3 0.27 -7.10 1.39
N VAL A 4 0.74 -7.50 0.21
CA VAL A 4 1.22 -6.57 -0.81
C VAL A 4 0.54 -6.90 -2.13
N VAL A 5 0.04 -5.87 -2.81
CA VAL A 5 -0.47 -5.93 -4.19
C VAL A 5 0.31 -4.91 -5.00
N SER A 6 0.84 -5.31 -6.16
CA SER A 6 1.56 -4.39 -7.04
C SER A 6 1.19 -4.63 -8.49
N THR A 7 1.07 -3.56 -9.26
CA THR A 7 0.93 -3.60 -10.73
C THR A 7 2.02 -2.75 -11.38
N SER A 8 2.34 -3.02 -12.64
CA SER A 8 3.28 -2.22 -13.43
C SER A 8 2.51 -1.43 -14.48
N HIS A 9 2.64 -0.11 -14.46
CA HIS A 9 2.00 0.78 -15.41
C HIS A 9 2.97 1.87 -15.87
N GLN A 10 3.28 1.89 -17.17
CA GLN A 10 4.18 2.89 -17.80
C GLN A 10 5.56 3.01 -17.12
N GLY A 11 6.10 1.88 -16.63
CA GLY A 11 7.39 1.84 -15.92
C GLY A 11 7.31 2.27 -14.46
N TYR A 12 6.15 2.72 -13.98
CA TYR A 12 5.88 2.90 -12.56
C TYR A 12 5.32 1.61 -11.99
N ARG A 13 5.72 1.29 -10.76
CA ARG A 13 5.19 0.15 -10.03
C ARG A 13 4.54 0.62 -8.73
N PRO A 14 3.24 0.96 -8.75
CA PRO A 14 2.49 1.15 -7.53
C PRO A 14 2.41 -0.16 -6.73
N ILE A 15 2.55 -0.04 -5.41
CA ILE A 15 2.60 -1.11 -4.43
C ILE A 15 1.67 -0.71 -3.30
N ALA A 16 0.51 -1.36 -3.18
CA ALA A 16 -0.37 -1.23 -2.03
C ALA A 16 0.00 -2.29 -1.00
N SER A 17 0.05 -1.91 0.27
CA SER A 17 0.24 -2.88 1.34
C SER A 17 -0.61 -2.61 2.57
N ALA A 18 -0.80 -3.66 3.36
CA ALA A 18 -1.47 -3.63 4.64
C ALA A 18 -0.50 -4.08 5.73
N CYS A 19 0.01 -3.12 6.49
CA CYS A 19 1.00 -3.34 7.54
C CYS A 19 0.31 -3.38 8.92
N PRO A 20 0.54 -4.42 9.74
CA PRO A 20 0.08 -4.38 11.12
C PRO A 20 0.80 -3.27 11.89
N VAL A 21 0.05 -2.47 12.63
CA VAL A 21 0.57 -1.44 13.54
C VAL A 21 0.20 -1.78 14.99
N ARG A 22 0.67 -0.94 15.92
CA ARG A 22 0.32 -1.09 17.34
C ARG A 22 -1.21 -1.02 17.52
N CYS A 23 -1.69 -1.63 18.60
CA CYS A 23 -3.11 -1.65 18.98
C CYS A 23 -4.05 -2.50 18.10
N GLY A 24 -3.50 -3.44 17.32
CA GLY A 24 -4.32 -4.38 16.54
C GLY A 24 -4.93 -3.77 15.27
N LEU A 25 -4.45 -2.61 14.85
CA LEU A 25 -4.84 -1.96 13.61
C LEU A 25 -3.90 -2.38 12.46
N HIS A 26 -4.39 -2.18 11.24
CA HIS A 26 -3.66 -2.32 10.00
C HIS A 26 -3.60 -0.96 9.31
N ALA A 27 -2.39 -0.47 9.07
CA ALA A 27 -2.15 0.70 8.25
C ALA A 27 -2.31 0.33 6.77
N ALA A 28 -3.02 1.19 6.04
CA ALA A 28 -3.04 1.17 4.59
C ALA A 28 -1.84 1.97 4.06
N ASP A 29 -0.89 1.26 3.47
CA ASP A 29 0.34 1.84 2.94
C ASP A 29 0.32 1.80 1.41
N LEU A 30 0.89 2.82 0.79
CA LEU A 30 1.00 2.91 -0.67
C LEU A 30 2.38 3.40 -1.05
N ALA A 31 3.14 2.60 -1.76
CA ALA A 31 4.38 3.00 -2.39
C ALA A 31 4.25 3.04 -3.91
N THR A 32 5.11 3.81 -4.55
CA THR A 32 5.25 3.80 -6.01
C THR A 32 6.73 3.84 -6.33
N GLU A 33 7.19 2.78 -6.98
CA GLU A 33 8.52 2.70 -7.56
C GLU A 33 8.48 3.42 -8.91
N LYS A 34 9.41 4.34 -9.13
CA LYS A 34 9.58 5.02 -10.41
C LYS A 34 10.51 4.21 -11.31
N PRO A 35 10.45 4.41 -12.65
CA PRO A 35 11.38 3.78 -13.60
C PRO A 35 12.86 4.01 -13.27
N GLU A 36 13.15 5.16 -12.64
CA GLU A 36 14.48 5.61 -12.21
C GLU A 36 14.94 4.96 -10.89
N GLY A 37 14.18 3.98 -10.37
CA GLY A 37 14.47 3.23 -9.15
C GLY A 37 14.16 3.97 -7.85
N THR A 38 13.64 5.20 -7.92
CA THR A 38 13.24 5.94 -6.73
C THR A 38 11.90 5.43 -6.21
N LEU A 39 11.87 4.97 -4.96
CA LEU A 39 10.65 4.59 -4.26
C LEU A 39 10.06 5.80 -3.53
N LYS A 40 8.81 6.14 -3.82
CA LYS A 40 8.05 7.13 -3.03
C LYS A 40 6.95 6.42 -2.26
N ALA A 41 7.03 6.44 -0.94
CA ALA A 41 6.08 5.79 -0.05
C ALA A 41 5.18 6.81 0.65
N PHE A 42 3.91 6.47 0.76
CA PHE A 42 2.90 7.09 1.61
C PHE A 42 2.53 6.05 2.66
N ILE A 43 3.03 6.25 3.86
CA ILE A 43 2.83 5.34 4.99
C ILE A 43 1.63 5.81 5.80
N ALA A 44 0.78 4.87 6.19
CA ALA A 44 -0.42 5.06 6.98
C ALA A 44 -1.37 6.12 6.41
N LEU A 45 -1.83 5.89 5.17
CA LEU A 45 -2.90 6.69 4.57
C LEU A 45 -4.15 6.72 5.45
N ASP A 46 -4.49 5.58 6.03
CA ASP A 46 -5.57 5.39 7.00
C ASP A 46 -5.33 4.09 7.81
N TYR A 47 -6.13 3.87 8.86
CA TYR A 47 -6.04 2.71 9.76
C TYR A 47 -7.35 1.93 9.81
N PHE A 48 -7.25 0.60 9.75
CA PHE A 48 -8.41 -0.29 9.78
C PHE A 48 -8.20 -1.44 10.76
N PHE A 49 -9.28 -1.92 11.39
CA PHE A 49 -9.22 -3.15 12.19
C PHE A 49 -9.06 -4.41 11.35
N ASP A 50 -9.54 -4.37 10.10
CA ASP A 50 -9.46 -5.49 9.18
C ASP A 50 -8.36 -5.27 8.14
N ARG A 51 -7.49 -6.28 7.99
CA ARG A 51 -6.36 -6.28 7.05
C ARG A 51 -6.79 -6.18 5.59
N ALA A 52 -7.88 -6.86 5.21
CA ALA A 52 -8.42 -6.84 3.86
C ALA A 52 -9.04 -5.47 3.53
N HIS A 53 -9.64 -4.79 4.51
CA HIS A 53 -10.10 -3.41 4.33
C HIS A 53 -8.95 -2.43 4.12
N ALA A 54 -7.89 -2.52 4.93
CA ALA A 54 -6.68 -1.70 4.74
C ALA A 54 -6.08 -1.89 3.34
N LEU A 55 -5.96 -3.14 2.90
CA LEU A 55 -5.43 -3.45 1.58
C LEU A 55 -6.34 -2.96 0.44
N THR A 56 -7.65 -3.20 0.54
CA THR A 56 -8.62 -2.74 -0.47
C THR A 56 -8.59 -1.23 -0.60
N TYR A 57 -8.46 -0.52 0.51
CA TYR A 57 -8.32 0.92 0.52
C TYR A 57 -7.04 1.37 -0.18
N ALA A 58 -5.89 0.80 0.20
CA ALA A 58 -4.61 1.12 -0.43
C ALA A 58 -4.60 0.84 -1.94
N THR A 59 -5.17 -0.28 -2.37
CA THR A 59 -5.33 -0.65 -3.79
C THR A 59 -6.17 0.38 -4.55
N ARG A 60 -7.32 0.78 -3.98
CA ARG A 60 -8.19 1.82 -4.60
C ARG A 60 -7.50 3.18 -4.66
N ALA A 61 -6.79 3.58 -3.61
CA ALA A 61 -6.03 4.81 -3.57
C ALA A 61 -4.90 4.82 -4.61
N GLY A 62 -4.21 3.68 -4.76
CA GLY A 62 -3.16 3.46 -5.75
C GLY A 62 -3.65 3.23 -7.18
N ARG A 63 -4.97 3.08 -7.39
CA ARG A 63 -5.59 2.67 -8.67
C ARG A 63 -4.94 1.41 -9.25
N ILE A 64 -4.70 0.42 -8.38
CA ILE A 64 -4.11 -0.89 -8.68
C ILE A 64 -5.19 -1.91 -9.01
#